data_AF-A0A2A9P2E6-F1
#
_entry.id   AF-A0A2A9P2E6-F1
#
_cell.length_a   1.000
_cell.length_b   1.000
_cell.length_c   1.000
_cell.angle_alpha   90.00
_cell.angle_beta   90.00
_cell.angle_gamma   90.00
#
_symmetry.space_group_name_H-M   'P 1'
#
loop_
_entity.id
_entity.type
_entity.pdbx_description
1 polymer ?
#
loop_
_entity_poly.entity_id
_entity_poly.type
_entity_poly.pdbx_seq_one_letter_code
_entity_poly.pdbx_strand_id
1 'polypeptide(L)'
;MSFRLCWHSLALCAIITFLGLLEGCQAILPPGDRAHYVFHGDQRSPGEIRAAGGFLPRRQTRYHRPTTFSLLHYAQGRWNRAYVSTSTQFGQAAVNFAGAGNYVYRIHITPNMIDVNDVLSASSPFPSQREYAALGGIPWDAVQGWWRIPLSENSNIFSLFNNLVCGSNDAADLVTYRYERDYEPLFSPNADYDGERYVGSHVQTSADADASVLGATNIRQAIADLAGAAERFMHRHGSAVGWRAGQTFPLWVPVPGTEESRRRRCPSVSGSSDDDSNLPSK
;
A
#
# COMPACT_ATOMS: atom_id res chain seq x y z
N MET A 1 -52.71 15.76 -56.47
CA MET A 1 -51.91 14.67 -55.87
C MET A 1 -51.21 15.25 -54.65
N SER A 2 -51.73 14.99 -53.46
CA SER A 2 -51.31 15.64 -52.22
C SER A 2 -50.36 14.73 -51.45
N PHE A 3 -49.08 15.07 -51.38
CA PHE A 3 -48.11 14.40 -50.50
C PHE A 3 -48.05 15.15 -49.16
N ARG A 4 -48.59 14.51 -48.10
CA ARG A 4 -48.32 14.88 -46.71
C ARG A 4 -47.06 14.14 -46.28
N LEU A 5 -45.95 14.86 -46.10
CA LEU A 5 -44.74 14.30 -45.48
C LEU A 5 -44.83 14.55 -43.97
N CYS A 6 -44.84 13.45 -43.21
CA CYS A 6 -45.02 13.41 -41.77
C CYS A 6 -43.74 13.91 -41.05
N TRP A 7 -43.81 15.09 -40.46
CA TRP A 7 -42.67 15.76 -39.79
C TRP A 7 -42.30 15.15 -38.41
N HIS A 8 -42.97 14.09 -37.95
CA HIS A 8 -42.85 13.62 -36.57
C HIS A 8 -41.77 12.55 -36.33
N SER A 9 -41.05 12.09 -37.36
CA SER A 9 -40.07 11.00 -37.21
C SER A 9 -38.60 11.42 -37.22
N LEU A 10 -38.28 12.70 -37.45
CA LEU A 10 -36.89 13.19 -37.41
C LEU A 10 -36.50 13.84 -36.07
N ALA A 11 -37.47 14.24 -35.25
CA ALA A 11 -37.19 14.90 -33.97
C ALA A 11 -36.81 13.91 -32.84
N LEU A 12 -37.20 12.64 -32.93
CA LEU A 12 -36.89 11.64 -31.88
C LEU A 12 -35.49 11.04 -31.99
N CYS A 13 -34.86 11.07 -33.18
CA CYS A 13 -33.53 10.49 -33.38
C CYS A 13 -32.39 11.44 -32.95
N ALA A 14 -32.66 12.74 -32.83
CA ALA A 14 -31.66 13.74 -32.40
C ALA A 14 -31.56 13.90 -30.87
N ILE A 15 -32.55 13.41 -30.11
CA ILE A 15 -32.56 13.49 -28.64
C ILE A 15 -31.89 12.25 -28.01
N ILE A 16 -31.83 11.12 -28.72
CA ILE A 16 -31.19 9.88 -28.21
C ILE A 16 -29.69 9.83 -28.51
N THR A 17 -29.18 10.61 -29.46
CA THR A 17 -27.72 10.72 -29.71
C THR A 17 -27.00 11.76 -28.85
N PHE A 18 -27.72 12.57 -28.06
CA PHE A 18 -27.13 13.51 -27.10
C PHE A 18 -27.15 13.02 -25.64
N LEU A 19 -27.72 11.83 -25.40
CA LEU A 19 -27.79 11.17 -24.09
C LEU A 19 -26.92 9.89 -24.04
N GLY A 20 -25.84 9.86 -24.84
CA GLY A 20 -24.90 8.74 -24.94
C GLY A 20 -23.43 9.11 -24.77
N LEU A 21 -23.11 10.29 -24.22
CA LEU A 21 -21.74 10.78 -24.01
C LEU A 21 -21.48 11.28 -22.58
N LEU A 22 -22.25 10.83 -21.59
CA LEU A 22 -22.02 11.12 -20.17
C LEU A 22 -21.90 9.85 -19.32
N GLU A 23 -21.50 8.73 -19.92
CA GLU A 23 -21.00 7.59 -19.16
C GLU A 23 -19.47 7.61 -19.22
N GLY A 24 -18.83 7.80 -18.07
CA GLY A 24 -17.42 7.46 -17.90
C GLY A 24 -16.43 8.62 -17.86
N CYS A 25 -16.79 9.81 -17.36
CA CYS A 25 -15.78 10.56 -16.61
C CYS A 25 -15.76 9.97 -15.20
N GLN A 26 -15.17 8.77 -15.06
CA GLN A 26 -14.59 8.37 -13.77
C GLN A 26 -13.74 9.57 -13.38
N ALA A 27 -14.12 10.26 -12.32
CA ALA A 27 -13.37 11.40 -11.82
C ALA A 27 -12.00 10.86 -11.41
N ILE A 28 -11.06 10.88 -12.35
CA ILE A 28 -9.64 10.80 -12.07
C ILE A 28 -9.42 11.99 -11.15
N LEU A 29 -9.39 11.75 -9.83
CA LEU A 29 -8.99 12.75 -8.85
C LEU A 29 -7.75 13.45 -9.42
N PRO A 30 -7.70 14.79 -9.46
CA PRO A 30 -6.58 15.49 -10.05
C PRO A 30 -5.27 14.94 -9.47
N PRO A 31 -4.26 14.65 -10.31
CA PRO A 31 -2.91 14.44 -9.80
C PRO A 31 -2.55 15.63 -8.89
N GLY A 32 -2.15 15.36 -7.64
CA GLY A 32 -1.63 16.40 -6.75
C GLY A 32 -2.19 16.47 -5.31
N ASP A 33 -3.32 15.85 -4.95
CA ASP A 33 -3.72 15.81 -3.54
C ASP A 33 -3.14 14.59 -2.81
N ARG A 34 -1.96 14.80 -2.22
CA ARG A 34 -1.24 13.79 -1.43
C ARG A 34 -2.02 13.30 -0.20
N ALA A 35 -3.12 13.95 0.19
CA ALA A 35 -3.92 13.50 1.33
C ALA A 35 -4.65 12.17 1.06
N HIS A 36 -4.71 11.71 -0.19
CA HIS A 36 -5.49 10.53 -0.57
C HIS A 36 -4.67 9.30 -0.97
N TYR A 37 -3.34 9.40 -1.04
CA TYR A 37 -2.51 8.28 -1.47
C TYR A 37 -1.18 8.17 -0.74
N VAL A 38 -0.64 6.96 -0.78
CA VAL A 38 0.68 6.56 -0.31
C VAL A 38 1.43 5.84 -1.41
N PHE A 39 2.70 5.58 -1.17
CA PHE A 39 3.61 4.92 -2.10
C PHE A 39 4.13 3.60 -1.54
N HIS A 40 4.27 2.62 -2.42
CA HIS A 40 4.87 1.33 -2.10
C HIS A 40 5.96 0.98 -3.11
N GLY A 41 7.17 0.69 -2.64
CA GLY A 41 8.24 0.17 -3.49
C GLY A 41 8.25 -1.35 -3.49
N ASP A 42 8.20 -1.96 -4.68
CA ASP A 42 8.22 -3.43 -4.86
C ASP A 42 8.97 -3.83 -6.14
N GLN A 43 9.52 -5.04 -6.14
CA GLN A 43 10.22 -5.61 -7.29
C GLN A 43 9.27 -6.33 -8.25
N ARG A 44 8.12 -6.78 -7.75
CA ARG A 44 7.07 -7.42 -8.55
C ARG A 44 6.46 -6.41 -9.51
N SER A 45 6.20 -6.89 -10.72
CA SER A 45 5.50 -6.16 -11.77
C SER A 45 4.01 -5.99 -11.47
N PRO A 46 3.36 -5.02 -12.13
CA PRO A 46 1.92 -4.80 -12.00
C PRO A 46 1.09 -6.06 -12.31
N GLY A 47 1.51 -6.84 -13.31
CA GLY A 47 0.85 -8.10 -13.66
C GLY A 47 0.93 -9.15 -12.54
N GLU A 48 2.07 -9.24 -11.85
CA GLU A 48 2.25 -10.14 -10.70
C GLU A 48 1.40 -9.70 -9.50
N ILE A 49 1.39 -8.40 -9.18
CA ILE A 49 0.57 -7.85 -8.09
C ILE A 49 -0.92 -8.04 -8.39
N ARG A 50 -1.36 -7.75 -9.62
CA ARG A 50 -2.73 -7.98 -10.08
C ARG A 50 -3.12 -9.45 -9.96
N ALA A 51 -2.27 -10.36 -10.41
CA ALA A 51 -2.52 -11.80 -10.31
C ALA A 51 -2.61 -12.28 -8.85
N ALA A 52 -1.89 -11.62 -7.93
CA ALA A 52 -1.97 -11.88 -6.50
C ALA A 52 -3.21 -11.28 -5.81
N GLY A 53 -4.04 -10.51 -6.53
CA GLY A 53 -5.17 -9.77 -5.97
C GLY A 53 -4.78 -8.48 -5.23
N GLY A 54 -3.51 -8.08 -5.30
CA GLY A 54 -2.95 -6.94 -4.60
C GLY A 54 -1.68 -7.28 -3.81
N PHE A 55 -1.38 -6.47 -2.80
CA PHE A 55 -0.27 -6.69 -1.88
C PHE A 55 -0.74 -7.44 -0.64
N LEU A 56 -0.25 -8.66 -0.44
CA LEU A 56 -0.40 -9.36 0.84
C LEU A 56 0.89 -9.29 1.66
N PRO A 57 0.78 -9.42 3.00
CA PRO A 57 1.91 -9.75 3.84
C PRO A 57 2.59 -11.04 3.36
N ARG A 58 3.85 -11.23 3.73
CA ARG A 58 4.70 -12.31 3.22
C ARG A 58 4.08 -13.70 3.36
N ARG A 59 4.38 -14.61 2.41
CA ARG A 59 3.84 -15.98 2.37
C ARG A 59 4.01 -16.78 3.67
N GLN A 60 5.06 -16.50 4.44
CA GLN A 60 5.38 -17.21 5.68
C GLN A 60 4.80 -16.55 6.93
N THR A 61 3.86 -15.60 6.78
CA THR A 61 3.25 -14.92 7.91
C THR A 61 2.50 -15.92 8.81
N ARG A 62 2.94 -16.01 10.06
CA ARG A 62 2.40 -16.93 11.05
C ARG A 62 1.27 -16.25 11.82
N TYR A 63 0.08 -16.17 11.23
CA TYR A 63 -1.09 -15.50 11.85
C TYR A 63 -1.52 -16.13 13.19
N HIS A 64 -1.14 -17.38 13.48
CA HIS A 64 -1.38 -18.01 14.79
C HIS A 64 -0.47 -17.46 15.92
N ARG A 65 0.56 -16.65 15.61
CA ARG A 65 1.43 -16.04 16.61
C ARG A 65 0.96 -14.61 16.90
N PRO A 66 0.58 -14.26 18.14
CA PRO A 66 0.12 -12.90 18.45
C PRO A 66 1.12 -11.80 18.09
N THR A 67 2.43 -12.09 18.24
CA THR A 67 3.51 -11.15 17.91
C THR A 67 3.60 -10.78 16.43
N THR A 68 2.97 -11.54 15.53
CA THR A 68 2.83 -11.22 14.11
C THR A 68 2.05 -9.92 13.87
N PHE A 69 1.17 -9.56 14.82
CA PHE A 69 0.33 -8.37 14.78
C PHE A 69 0.92 -7.18 15.54
N SER A 70 2.04 -7.34 16.25
CA SER A 70 2.68 -6.20 16.92
C SER A 70 3.28 -5.23 15.89
N LEU A 71 2.79 -3.98 15.90
CA LEU A 71 3.28 -2.92 15.03
C LEU A 71 4.73 -2.55 15.35
N LEU A 72 5.12 -2.56 16.64
CA LEU A 72 6.50 -2.31 17.03
C LEU A 72 7.47 -3.37 16.49
N HIS A 73 7.14 -4.66 16.67
CA HIS A 73 7.95 -5.75 16.09
C HIS A 73 8.01 -5.65 14.57
N TYR A 74 6.91 -5.29 13.93
CA TYR A 74 6.83 -5.05 12.51
C TYR A 74 7.81 -3.95 12.07
N ALA A 75 7.74 -2.78 12.70
CA ALA A 75 8.55 -1.61 12.37
C ALA A 75 10.06 -1.83 12.64
N GLN A 76 10.39 -2.66 13.63
CA GLN A 76 11.77 -3.10 13.92
C GLN A 76 12.31 -4.12 12.91
N GLY A 77 11.52 -4.51 11.89
CA GLY A 77 11.97 -5.41 10.82
C GLY A 77 11.98 -6.89 11.19
N ARG A 78 11.27 -7.30 12.25
CA ARG A 78 11.15 -8.73 12.61
C ARG A 78 10.43 -9.49 11.49
N TRP A 79 10.74 -10.77 11.29
CA TRP A 79 10.41 -11.45 10.02
C TRP A 79 8.92 -11.78 9.82
N ASN A 80 8.18 -12.10 10.89
CA ASN A 80 6.75 -12.43 10.81
C ASN A 80 5.90 -11.17 10.98
N ARG A 81 5.17 -10.80 9.94
CA ARG A 81 4.51 -9.50 9.84
C ARG A 81 3.16 -9.64 9.15
N ALA A 82 2.10 -9.14 9.78
CA ALA A 82 0.76 -9.07 9.20
C ALA A 82 0.53 -7.80 8.36
N TYR A 83 1.56 -6.98 8.13
CA TYR A 83 1.39 -5.66 7.51
C TYR A 83 2.13 -5.56 6.16
N VAL A 84 1.60 -4.70 5.30
CA VAL A 84 2.27 -4.20 4.10
C VAL A 84 2.71 -2.75 4.35
N SER A 85 4.01 -2.48 4.12
CA SER A 85 4.60 -1.15 4.30
C SER A 85 4.17 -0.19 3.20
N THR A 86 3.79 1.03 3.53
CA THR A 86 3.66 2.12 2.55
C THR A 86 4.23 3.40 3.14
N SER A 87 4.53 4.40 2.31
CA SER A 87 5.05 5.69 2.76
C SER A 87 4.26 6.83 2.14
N THR A 88 3.99 7.89 2.91
CA THR A 88 3.51 9.16 2.35
C THR A 88 4.59 9.90 1.54
N GLN A 89 5.85 9.46 1.62
CA GLN A 89 6.99 10.05 0.94
C GLN A 89 7.37 9.22 -0.30
N PHE A 90 7.15 9.79 -1.49
CA PHE A 90 7.49 9.13 -2.76
C PHE A 90 8.95 8.65 -2.80
N GLY A 91 9.89 9.49 -2.38
CA GLY A 91 11.31 9.17 -2.41
C GLY A 91 11.70 8.08 -1.43
N GLN A 92 10.99 7.90 -0.31
CA GLN A 92 11.23 6.74 0.57
C GLN A 92 10.89 5.45 -0.18
N ALA A 93 9.71 5.36 -0.80
CA ALA A 93 9.30 4.22 -1.61
C ALA A 93 10.26 3.98 -2.80
N ALA A 94 10.64 5.04 -3.50
CA ALA A 94 11.45 4.96 -4.72
C ALA A 94 12.94 4.66 -4.45
N VAL A 95 13.56 5.34 -3.49
CA VAL A 95 15.01 5.25 -3.23
C VAL A 95 15.33 4.11 -2.27
N ASN A 96 14.60 3.99 -1.16
CA ASN A 96 14.96 3.07 -0.08
C ASN A 96 14.29 1.68 -0.22
N PHE A 97 13.18 1.56 -0.96
CA PHE A 97 12.42 0.31 -1.03
C PHE A 97 12.33 -0.33 -2.42
N ALA A 98 12.22 0.47 -3.50
CA ALA A 98 12.21 -0.03 -4.87
C ALA A 98 13.62 -0.06 -5.47
N GLY A 99 14.24 1.10 -5.68
CA GLY A 99 15.49 1.24 -6.43
C GLY A 99 15.33 0.99 -7.94
N ALA A 100 16.40 1.25 -8.70
CA ALA A 100 16.40 1.13 -10.15
C ALA A 100 15.96 -0.27 -10.65
N GLY A 101 15.15 -0.29 -11.71
CA GLY A 101 14.60 -1.50 -12.33
C GLY A 101 13.35 -2.09 -11.70
N ASN A 102 12.96 -1.57 -10.52
CA ASN A 102 11.78 -1.99 -9.77
C ASN A 102 10.66 -0.94 -9.90
N TYR A 103 9.58 -1.12 -9.15
CA TYR A 103 8.34 -0.36 -9.29
C TYR A 103 8.02 0.44 -8.04
N VAL A 104 7.48 1.63 -8.25
CA VAL A 104 6.79 2.41 -7.21
C VAL A 104 5.31 2.44 -7.56
N TYR A 105 4.48 1.97 -6.65
CA TYR A 105 3.03 1.99 -6.77
C TYR A 105 2.47 3.18 -6.02
N ARG A 106 1.51 3.88 -6.62
CA ARG A 106 0.68 4.88 -5.95
C ARG A 106 -0.61 4.19 -5.54
N ILE A 107 -0.93 4.26 -4.27
CA ILE A 107 -1.99 3.47 -3.63
C ILE A 107 -2.91 4.43 -2.90
N HIS A 108 -4.21 4.35 -3.16
CA HIS A 108 -5.20 5.12 -2.41
C HIS A 108 -5.18 4.69 -0.94
N ILE A 109 -5.29 5.64 0.00
CA ILE A 109 -5.29 5.34 1.44
C ILE A 109 -6.47 4.43 1.77
N THR A 110 -6.19 3.26 2.35
CA THR A 110 -7.24 2.32 2.75
C THR A 110 -7.47 2.37 4.26
N PRO A 111 -8.69 2.09 4.74
CA PRO A 111 -9.04 2.25 6.16
C PRO A 111 -8.32 1.25 7.08
N ASN A 112 -7.76 0.17 6.55
CA ASN A 112 -6.93 -0.78 7.31
C ASN A 112 -5.46 -0.34 7.47
N MET A 113 -5.11 0.88 7.07
CA MET A 113 -3.78 1.46 7.29
C MET A 113 -3.66 2.09 8.68
N ILE A 114 -2.49 1.94 9.29
CA ILE A 114 -2.15 2.52 10.59
C ILE A 114 -0.94 3.45 10.45
N ASP A 115 -1.03 4.67 10.99
CA ASP A 115 0.10 5.61 11.06
C ASP A 115 1.10 5.13 12.11
N VAL A 116 2.25 4.63 11.65
CA VAL A 116 3.28 4.04 12.50
C VAL A 116 3.90 5.07 13.44
N ASN A 117 4.09 6.30 12.97
CA ASN A 117 4.71 7.35 13.77
C ASN A 117 3.79 7.88 14.84
N ASP A 118 2.50 8.03 14.53
CA ASP A 118 1.52 8.43 15.52
C ASP A 118 1.36 7.36 16.60
N VAL A 119 1.14 6.09 16.20
CA VAL A 119 0.89 5.00 17.13
C VAL A 119 2.11 4.63 17.98
N LEU A 120 3.31 4.59 17.41
CA LEU A 120 4.53 4.26 18.16
C LEU A 120 5.18 5.48 18.83
N SER A 121 4.84 6.69 18.40
CA SER A 121 5.41 7.95 18.91
C SER A 121 6.95 7.87 18.98
N ALA A 122 7.54 8.18 20.14
CA ALA A 122 8.98 8.10 20.40
C ALA A 122 9.60 6.70 20.23
N SER A 123 8.79 5.64 20.14
CA SER A 123 9.25 4.28 19.89
C SER A 123 9.31 3.90 18.41
N SER A 124 8.92 4.80 17.50
CA SER A 124 9.04 4.56 16.05
C SER A 124 10.53 4.46 15.66
N PRO A 125 10.99 3.32 15.10
CA PRO A 125 12.41 3.13 14.79
C PRO A 125 12.86 3.94 13.55
N PHE A 126 11.94 4.28 12.64
CA PHE A 126 12.27 4.94 11.37
C PHE A 126 11.27 6.07 11.04
N PRO A 127 11.20 7.14 11.84
CA PRO A 127 10.19 8.17 11.67
C PRO A 127 10.25 8.91 10.33
N SER A 128 11.42 9.00 9.70
CA SER A 128 11.60 9.61 8.38
C SER A 128 10.88 8.83 7.25
N GLN A 129 10.58 7.55 7.45
CA GLN A 129 9.84 6.76 6.46
C GLN A 129 8.38 7.19 6.33
N ARG A 130 7.83 7.91 7.33
CA ARG A 130 6.42 8.35 7.37
C ARG A 130 5.47 7.21 6.95
N GLU A 131 5.66 6.07 7.62
CA GLU A 131 5.08 4.80 7.21
C GLU A 131 3.62 4.69 7.62
N TYR A 132 2.77 4.31 6.66
CA TYR A 132 1.44 3.80 6.92
C TYR A 132 1.46 2.28 6.68
N ALA A 133 1.20 1.50 7.73
CA ALA A 133 1.24 0.05 7.70
C ALA A 133 -0.18 -0.51 7.46
N ALA A 134 -0.40 -1.15 6.31
CA ALA A 134 -1.69 -1.75 5.99
C ALA A 134 -1.81 -3.15 6.60
N LEU A 135 -2.70 -3.33 7.57
CA LEU A 135 -2.93 -4.61 8.23
C LEU A 135 -3.68 -5.58 7.31
N GLY A 136 -3.12 -6.76 7.09
CA GLY A 136 -3.73 -7.84 6.30
C GLY A 136 -3.51 -7.74 4.79
N GLY A 137 -3.18 -6.57 4.25
CA GLY A 137 -2.88 -6.36 2.83
C GLY A 137 -3.51 -5.10 2.23
N ILE A 138 -3.28 -4.90 0.94
CA ILE A 138 -3.83 -3.82 0.12
C ILE A 138 -4.36 -4.44 -1.17
N PRO A 139 -5.68 -4.37 -1.45
CA PRO A 139 -6.26 -4.98 -2.65
C PRO A 139 -5.81 -4.24 -3.93
N TRP A 140 -5.81 -4.96 -5.06
CA TRP A 140 -5.36 -4.42 -6.35
C TRP A 140 -6.16 -3.19 -6.80
N ASP A 141 -7.46 -3.17 -6.53
CA ASP A 141 -8.36 -2.06 -6.89
C ASP A 141 -8.07 -0.77 -6.10
N ALA A 142 -7.25 -0.80 -5.04
CA ALA A 142 -6.74 0.39 -4.34
C ALA A 142 -5.50 1.01 -5.02
N VAL A 143 -4.86 0.28 -5.95
CA VAL A 143 -3.67 0.76 -6.67
C VAL A 143 -4.11 1.72 -7.77
N GLN A 144 -3.71 2.98 -7.68
CA GLN A 144 -4.03 3.99 -8.69
C GLN A 144 -3.17 3.85 -9.96
N GLY A 145 -1.94 3.36 -9.80
CA GLY A 145 -0.99 3.23 -10.88
C GLY A 145 0.41 2.95 -10.37
N TRP A 146 1.35 2.88 -11.30
CA TRP A 146 2.74 2.56 -11.00
C TRP A 146 3.71 3.28 -11.92
N TRP A 147 4.93 3.48 -11.42
CA TRP A 147 6.07 3.92 -12.23
C TRP A 147 7.19 2.89 -12.11
N ARG A 148 7.76 2.49 -13.25
CA ARG A 148 8.96 1.64 -13.28
C ARG A 148 10.20 2.51 -13.31
N ILE A 149 11.05 2.39 -12.30
CA ILE A 149 12.29 3.16 -12.20
C ILE A 149 13.27 2.67 -13.29
N PRO A 150 13.77 3.55 -14.18
CA PRO A 150 14.70 3.16 -15.24
C PRO A 150 16.01 2.54 -14.71
N LEU A 151 16.57 1.59 -15.47
CA LEU A 151 17.87 0.95 -15.19
C LEU A 151 19.07 1.69 -15.80
N SER A 152 18.88 2.72 -16.61
CA SER A 152 19.95 3.26 -17.46
C SER A 152 20.89 4.20 -16.71
N GLU A 153 22.20 3.91 -16.74
CA GLU A 153 23.29 4.78 -16.27
C GLU A 153 23.27 6.18 -16.89
N ASN A 154 22.77 6.29 -18.13
CA ASN A 154 22.64 7.56 -18.85
C ASN A 154 21.42 8.40 -18.41
N SER A 155 20.64 7.94 -17.43
CA SER A 155 19.58 8.77 -16.86
C SER A 155 20.17 9.66 -15.76
N ASN A 156 19.90 10.96 -15.82
CA ASN A 156 20.33 11.96 -14.82
C ASN A 156 19.86 11.64 -13.38
N ILE A 157 18.98 10.65 -13.23
CA ILE A 157 18.42 10.18 -11.95
C ILE A 157 19.00 8.82 -11.51
N PHE A 158 19.79 8.14 -12.34
CA PHE A 158 20.27 6.79 -12.05
C PHE A 158 21.08 6.73 -10.76
N SER A 159 21.95 7.71 -10.52
CA SER A 159 22.77 7.76 -9.31
C SER A 159 21.92 7.89 -8.03
N LEU A 160 20.74 8.51 -8.09
CA LEU A 160 19.81 8.63 -6.97
C LEU A 160 19.13 7.30 -6.62
N PHE A 161 18.89 6.44 -7.62
CA PHE A 161 18.13 5.20 -7.48
C PHE A 161 18.98 3.92 -7.51
N ASN A 162 20.22 4.01 -7.99
CA ASN A 162 21.17 2.89 -8.09
C ASN A 162 22.11 2.82 -6.87
N ASN A 163 22.42 3.97 -6.27
CA ASN A 163 23.00 3.98 -4.95
C ASN A 163 21.87 3.71 -3.96
N LEU A 164 21.59 2.43 -3.70
CA LEU A 164 20.81 1.97 -2.56
C LEU A 164 21.59 2.36 -1.29
N VAL A 165 21.72 3.65 -1.00
CA VAL A 165 22.16 4.13 0.30
C VAL A 165 20.93 3.97 1.18
N CYS A 166 20.69 2.74 1.60
CA CYS A 166 19.68 2.44 2.60
C CYS A 166 19.82 3.45 3.75
N GLY A 167 18.84 4.33 3.91
CA GLY A 167 18.85 5.36 4.95
C GLY A 167 19.40 6.73 4.53
N SER A 168 19.63 7.01 3.24
CA SER A 168 19.82 8.40 2.79
C SER A 168 18.48 9.13 2.76
N ASN A 169 18.07 9.63 3.92
CA ASN A 169 16.88 10.47 4.03
C ASN A 169 16.99 11.68 3.09
N ASP A 170 18.18 12.28 2.94
CA ASP A 170 18.39 13.44 2.06
C ASP A 170 18.04 13.16 0.58
N ALA A 171 18.44 12.00 0.04
CA ALA A 171 18.10 11.63 -1.33
C ALA A 171 16.60 11.34 -1.48
N ALA A 172 16.01 10.65 -0.50
CA ALA A 172 14.58 10.40 -0.47
C ALA A 172 13.77 11.70 -0.36
N ASP A 173 14.22 12.66 0.43
CA ASP A 173 13.58 13.97 0.62
C ASP A 173 13.66 14.80 -0.67
N LEU A 174 14.83 14.81 -1.34
CA LEU A 174 15.00 15.49 -2.62
C LEU A 174 14.09 14.90 -3.72
N VAL A 175 14.00 13.57 -3.81
CA VAL A 175 13.13 12.89 -4.78
C VAL A 175 11.66 13.15 -4.46
N THR A 176 11.29 13.14 -3.18
CA THR A 176 9.94 13.47 -2.72
C THR A 176 9.56 14.90 -3.07
N TYR A 177 10.44 15.87 -2.83
CA TYR A 177 10.21 17.29 -3.13
C TYR A 177 9.94 17.53 -4.63
N ARG A 178 10.48 16.68 -5.49
CA ARG A 178 10.35 16.77 -6.95
C ARG A 178 9.18 15.95 -7.52
N TYR A 179 8.42 15.23 -6.68
CA TYR A 179 7.41 14.27 -7.12
C TYR A 179 6.40 14.85 -8.11
N GLU A 180 5.66 15.89 -7.76
CA GLU A 180 4.57 16.45 -8.58
C GLU A 180 5.09 16.91 -9.95
N ARG A 181 6.26 17.56 -9.93
CA ARG A 181 6.85 18.14 -11.15
C ARG A 181 7.43 17.08 -12.08
N ASP A 182 8.18 16.13 -11.52
CA ASP A 182 9.09 15.29 -12.32
C ASP A 182 8.66 13.84 -12.43
N TYR A 183 7.88 13.32 -11.48
CA TYR A 183 7.63 11.88 -11.36
C TYR A 183 6.15 11.51 -11.45
N GLU A 184 5.25 12.35 -10.94
CA GLU A 184 3.80 12.10 -11.02
C GLU A 184 3.31 11.85 -12.45
N PRO A 185 3.71 12.63 -13.49
CA PRO A 185 3.29 12.38 -14.87
C PRO A 185 3.82 11.06 -15.47
N LEU A 186 4.76 10.39 -14.81
CA LEU A 186 5.38 9.16 -15.30
C LEU A 186 4.63 7.90 -14.88
N PHE A 187 3.60 8.02 -14.02
CA PHE A 187 2.83 6.89 -13.56
C PHE A 187 1.91 6.38 -14.67
N SER A 188 1.97 5.07 -14.92
CA SER A 188 0.97 4.36 -15.73
C SER A 188 -0.29 4.14 -14.87
N PRO A 189 -1.48 4.51 -15.36
CA PRO A 189 -2.71 4.33 -14.60
C PRO A 189 -3.12 2.85 -14.52
N ASN A 190 -3.74 2.45 -13.41
CA ASN A 190 -4.37 1.14 -13.27
C ASN A 190 -5.82 1.20 -13.77
N ALA A 191 -6.16 0.40 -14.78
CA ALA A 191 -7.52 0.34 -15.31
C ALA A 191 -8.53 -0.32 -14.36
N ASP A 192 -8.06 -1.11 -13.39
CA ASP A 192 -8.91 -1.74 -12.38
C ASP A 192 -9.03 -0.91 -11.07
N TYR A 193 -8.50 0.33 -11.05
CA TYR A 193 -8.60 1.21 -9.89
C TYR A 193 -10.06 1.59 -9.63
N ASP A 194 -10.53 1.35 -8.40
CA ASP A 194 -11.87 1.72 -7.93
C ASP A 194 -11.75 2.77 -6.82
N GLY A 195 -11.65 4.05 -7.23
CA GLY A 195 -11.49 5.15 -6.28
C GLY A 195 -12.72 5.43 -5.43
N GLU A 196 -13.92 5.18 -5.96
CA GLU A 196 -15.19 5.42 -5.26
C GLU A 196 -15.31 4.57 -4.00
N ARG A 197 -14.82 3.32 -4.07
CA ARG A 197 -14.77 2.39 -2.94
C ARG A 197 -13.99 2.91 -1.73
N TYR A 198 -13.06 3.83 -1.93
CA TYR A 198 -12.17 4.33 -0.88
C TYR A 198 -12.44 5.78 -0.49
N VAL A 199 -13.43 6.45 -1.08
CA VAL A 199 -13.81 7.81 -0.71
C VAL A 199 -14.08 7.92 0.80
N GLY A 200 -13.46 8.90 1.46
CA GLY A 200 -13.58 9.13 2.90
C GLY A 200 -12.71 8.22 3.77
N SER A 201 -11.96 7.30 3.17
CA SER A 201 -10.98 6.49 3.89
C SER A 201 -9.88 7.37 4.47
N HIS A 202 -9.45 7.03 5.67
CA HIS A 202 -8.37 7.70 6.37
C HIS A 202 -7.55 6.66 7.12
N VAL A 203 -6.29 6.99 7.35
CA VAL A 203 -5.37 6.19 8.17
C VAL A 203 -5.83 6.21 9.63
N GLN A 204 -5.65 5.09 10.32
CA GLN A 204 -5.94 4.97 11.74
C GLN A 204 -4.73 5.39 12.58
N THR A 205 -4.99 6.02 13.71
CA THR A 205 -3.97 6.60 14.60
C THR A 205 -4.07 5.99 16.00
N SER A 206 -3.28 6.49 16.94
CA SER A 206 -3.33 6.12 18.36
C SER A 206 -4.69 6.40 19.02
N ALA A 207 -5.58 7.16 18.37
CA ALA A 207 -6.95 7.37 18.81
C ALA A 207 -7.86 6.13 18.61
N ASP A 208 -7.51 5.21 17.71
CA ASP A 208 -8.20 3.93 17.60
C ASP A 208 -7.66 2.96 18.66
N ALA A 209 -8.54 2.48 19.53
CA ALA A 209 -8.17 1.64 20.68
C ALA A 209 -7.46 0.34 20.26
N ASP A 210 -7.84 -0.29 19.15
CA ASP A 210 -7.20 -1.51 18.69
C ASP A 210 -5.84 -1.19 18.04
N ALA A 211 -5.73 -0.07 17.31
CA ALA A 211 -4.44 0.42 16.82
C ALA A 211 -3.47 0.72 17.99
N SER A 212 -3.95 1.30 19.10
CA SER A 212 -3.12 1.51 20.29
C SER A 212 -2.61 0.19 20.89
N VAL A 213 -3.45 -0.86 20.93
CA VAL A 213 -3.05 -2.19 21.41
C VAL A 213 -2.01 -2.82 20.48
N LEU A 214 -2.21 -2.74 19.17
CA LEU A 214 -1.25 -3.22 18.17
C LEU A 214 0.11 -2.48 18.26
N GLY A 215 0.06 -1.20 18.63
CA GLY A 215 1.20 -0.33 18.90
C GLY A 215 1.89 -0.47 20.25
N ALA A 216 1.39 -1.34 21.14
CA ALA A 216 1.89 -1.40 22.51
C ALA A 216 3.39 -1.71 22.59
N THR A 217 4.12 -0.86 23.31
CA THR A 217 5.57 -0.99 23.50
C THR A 217 5.94 -2.04 24.54
N ASN A 218 5.08 -2.24 25.55
CA ASN A 218 5.19 -3.35 26.49
C ASN A 218 4.48 -4.60 25.98
N ILE A 219 5.17 -5.33 25.11
CA ILE A 219 4.60 -6.51 24.43
C ILE A 219 4.22 -7.61 25.42
N ARG A 220 4.91 -7.75 26.56
CA ARG A 220 4.55 -8.76 27.57
C ARG A 220 3.14 -8.55 28.13
N GLN A 221 2.70 -7.30 28.24
CA GLN A 221 1.34 -6.97 28.70
C GLN A 221 0.31 -7.08 27.58
N ALA A 222 0.67 -6.73 26.34
CA ALA A 222 -0.26 -6.72 25.21
C ALA A 222 -0.40 -8.06 24.48
N ILE A 223 0.54 -9.00 24.65
CA ILE A 223 0.62 -10.23 23.82
C ILE A 223 -0.65 -11.06 23.81
N ALA A 224 -1.40 -11.07 24.92
CA ALA A 224 -2.65 -11.81 25.05
C ALA A 224 -3.78 -11.25 24.16
N ASP A 225 -3.74 -9.96 23.81
CA ASP A 225 -4.80 -9.30 23.04
C ASP A 225 -4.37 -8.89 21.62
N LEU A 226 -3.10 -8.98 21.23
CA LEU A 226 -2.63 -8.56 19.89
C LEU A 226 -3.44 -9.18 18.73
N ALA A 227 -3.73 -10.49 18.81
CA ALA A 227 -4.52 -11.16 17.77
C ALA A 227 -5.98 -10.71 17.78
N GLY A 228 -6.59 -10.58 18.97
CA GLY A 228 -7.96 -10.10 19.11
C GLY A 228 -8.12 -8.65 18.65
N ALA A 229 -7.20 -7.77 19.01
CA ALA A 229 -7.14 -6.39 18.54
C ALA A 229 -7.02 -6.31 17.02
N ALA A 230 -6.18 -7.15 16.40
CA ALA A 230 -6.05 -7.20 14.95
C ALA A 230 -7.36 -7.58 14.25
N GLU A 231 -8.08 -8.59 14.77
CA GLU A 231 -9.38 -9.00 14.22
C GLU A 231 -10.45 -7.92 14.44
N ARG A 232 -10.54 -7.33 15.63
CA ARG A 232 -11.49 -6.24 15.92
C ARG A 232 -11.23 -5.01 15.06
N PHE A 233 -9.96 -4.66 14.86
CA PHE A 233 -9.54 -3.61 13.95
C PHE A 233 -10.03 -3.88 12.53
N MET A 234 -9.80 -5.10 12.00
CA MET A 234 -10.27 -5.45 10.65
C MET A 234 -11.80 -5.57 10.56
N HIS A 235 -12.50 -5.95 11.63
CA HIS A 235 -13.96 -5.90 11.65
C HIS A 235 -14.50 -4.46 11.58
N ARG A 236 -13.81 -3.49 12.18
CA ARG A 236 -14.19 -2.08 12.16
C ARG A 236 -13.83 -1.40 10.83
N HIS A 237 -12.65 -1.71 10.30
CA HIS A 237 -12.03 -0.93 9.23
C HIS A 237 -11.78 -1.71 7.93
N GLY A 238 -11.91 -3.03 7.93
CA GLY A 238 -11.49 -3.86 6.82
C GLY A 238 -12.51 -4.02 5.69
N SER A 239 -13.77 -3.59 5.87
CA SER A 239 -14.85 -3.87 4.91
C SER A 239 -14.54 -3.31 3.51
N ALA A 240 -14.02 -2.08 3.43
CA ALA A 240 -13.64 -1.46 2.17
C ALA A 240 -12.51 -2.22 1.47
N VAL A 241 -11.63 -2.93 2.18
CA VAL A 241 -10.57 -3.75 1.57
C VAL A 241 -10.99 -5.22 1.37
N GLY A 242 -12.28 -5.54 1.53
CA GLY A 242 -12.84 -6.86 1.26
C GLY A 242 -12.88 -7.80 2.47
N TRP A 243 -12.57 -7.32 3.68
CA TRP A 243 -12.74 -8.11 4.90
C TRP A 243 -14.22 -8.39 5.16
N ARG A 244 -14.55 -9.64 5.48
CA ARG A 244 -15.92 -10.08 5.71
C ARG A 244 -16.21 -10.29 7.19
N ALA A 245 -17.49 -10.17 7.57
CA ALA A 245 -17.93 -10.51 8.92
C ALA A 245 -17.57 -11.98 9.24
N GLY A 246 -16.99 -12.22 10.42
CA GLY A 246 -16.54 -13.55 10.85
C GLY A 246 -15.30 -14.10 10.14
N GLN A 247 -14.67 -13.32 9.25
CA GLN A 247 -13.40 -13.69 8.63
C GLN A 247 -12.25 -13.63 9.64
N THR A 248 -11.22 -14.46 9.42
CA THR A 248 -9.91 -14.38 10.07
C THR A 248 -8.82 -14.15 9.04
N PHE A 249 -7.61 -13.79 9.48
CA PHE A 249 -6.48 -13.55 8.57
C PHE A 249 -6.07 -14.81 7.81
N PRO A 250 -5.58 -14.69 6.55
CA PRO A 250 -5.28 -13.44 5.81
C PRO A 250 -6.51 -12.73 5.21
N LEU A 251 -6.32 -11.52 4.69
CA LEU A 251 -7.38 -10.74 4.04
C LEU A 251 -7.95 -11.43 2.79
N TRP A 252 -7.10 -12.12 2.02
CA TRP A 252 -7.51 -13.15 1.06
C TRP A 252 -6.41 -14.22 0.98
N VAL A 253 -6.76 -15.38 0.42
CA VAL A 253 -5.79 -16.46 0.20
C VAL A 253 -4.91 -16.09 -1.01
N PRO A 254 -3.58 -16.02 -0.85
CA PRO A 254 -2.69 -15.77 -1.98
C PRO A 254 -2.86 -16.84 -3.06
N VAL A 255 -2.85 -16.43 -4.33
CA VAL A 255 -2.77 -17.38 -5.45
C VAL A 255 -1.39 -18.05 -5.42
N PRO A 256 -1.30 -19.40 -5.48
CA PRO A 256 -0.01 -20.08 -5.52
C PRO A 256 0.85 -19.57 -6.69
N GLY A 257 2.11 -19.21 -6.40
CA GLY A 257 3.08 -18.72 -7.38
C GLY A 257 3.11 -17.21 -7.62
N THR A 258 2.19 -16.41 -7.06
CA THR A 258 2.15 -14.93 -7.23
C THR A 258 2.80 -14.18 -6.06
N GLU A 259 3.75 -14.81 -5.37
CA GLU A 259 4.17 -14.42 -4.03
C GLU A 259 5.31 -13.39 -4.03
N GLU A 260 5.40 -12.55 -2.98
CA GLU A 260 6.53 -11.62 -2.80
C GLU A 260 7.85 -12.43 -2.73
N SER A 261 8.74 -12.21 -3.70
CA SER A 261 10.07 -12.81 -3.70
C SER A 261 10.97 -12.17 -2.63
N ARG A 262 12.08 -12.84 -2.28
CA ARG A 262 13.05 -12.29 -1.31
C ARG A 262 13.59 -10.96 -1.82
N ARG A 263 13.17 -9.85 -1.17
CA ARG A 263 13.74 -8.52 -1.40
C ARG A 263 15.28 -8.56 -1.36
N ARG A 264 15.92 -7.73 -2.19
CA ARG A 264 17.28 -7.26 -1.91
C ARG A 264 17.28 -6.63 -0.51
N ARG A 265 18.09 -7.18 0.39
CA ARG A 265 18.19 -6.73 1.77
C ARG A 265 19.13 -5.52 1.78
N CYS A 266 18.68 -4.39 2.32
CA CYS A 266 19.61 -3.46 2.93
C CYS A 266 20.42 -4.22 3.98
N PRO A 267 21.76 -4.20 3.97
CA PRO A 267 22.53 -4.79 5.05
C PRO A 267 21.99 -4.22 6.36
N SER A 268 21.55 -5.09 7.26
CA SER A 268 21.29 -4.69 8.64
C SER A 268 22.56 -4.01 9.13
N VAL A 269 22.46 -2.78 9.63
CA VAL A 269 23.50 -2.23 10.50
C VAL A 269 23.69 -3.29 11.59
N SER A 270 24.89 -3.85 11.59
CA SER A 270 25.29 -5.03 12.35
C SER A 270 24.80 -5.00 13.79
N GLY A 271 24.14 -6.05 14.25
CA GLY A 271 23.87 -6.22 15.68
C GLY A 271 22.74 -7.16 16.13
N SER A 272 22.28 -8.15 15.36
CA SER A 272 21.67 -9.32 15.99
C SER A 272 22.06 -10.60 15.23
N SER A 273 22.91 -11.38 15.87
CA SER A 273 23.14 -12.77 15.56
C SER A 273 21.90 -13.54 16.02
N ASP A 274 20.94 -13.76 15.13
CA ASP A 274 19.83 -14.67 15.37
C ASP A 274 20.28 -16.09 15.00
N ASP A 275 21.05 -16.69 15.90
CA ASP A 275 21.26 -18.13 15.99
C ASP A 275 20.14 -18.68 16.87
N ASP A 276 18.97 -18.97 16.28
CA ASP A 276 17.80 -19.52 16.97
C ASP A 276 17.67 -21.03 16.71
N SER A 277 18.82 -21.72 16.72
CA SER A 277 18.93 -23.17 16.84
C SER A 277 19.36 -23.58 18.24
N ASN A 278 18.54 -23.31 19.26
CA ASN A 278 18.49 -24.12 20.48
C ASN A 278 17.36 -23.69 21.41
N LEU A 279 16.23 -24.40 21.35
CA LEU A 279 15.37 -24.58 22.52
C LEU A 279 15.22 -26.09 22.76
N PRO A 280 15.71 -26.62 23.89
CA PRO A 280 15.62 -28.04 24.20
C PRO A 280 14.17 -28.41 24.52
N SER A 281 13.75 -29.55 23.98
CA SER A 281 12.57 -30.28 24.41
C SER A 281 12.69 -30.68 25.88
N LYS A 282 11.74 -30.24 26.70
CA LYS A 282 11.29 -30.92 27.91
C LYS A 282 9.78 -30.83 27.99
#